data_AF-A0A3M9ZVR5-F1
#
_entry.id   AF-A0A3M9ZVR5-F1
#
_cell.length_a   1.000
_cell.length_b   1.000
_cell.length_c   1.000
_cell.angle_alpha   90.00
_cell.angle_beta   90.00
_cell.angle_gamma   90.00
#
_symmetry.space_group_name_H-M   'P 1'
#
loop_
_entity.id
_entity.type
_entity.pdbx_description
1 polymer ?
#
loop_
_entity_poly.entity_id
_entity_poly.type
_entity_poly.pdbx_seq_one_letter_code
_entity_poly.pdbx_strand_id
1 'polypeptide(L)'
;MAVSALAMHDARYDAVGAFYAPLSYTDPVFEPRVVEPLVDPPVFPYGCHNTFGYNSAEHNPEDDSITITYFDRTSDQQAGRCIWPFFSPNPSATGLIHTQTYHVNQTFAYACRDFDDHTKVYLYQYKGTSLLQGARSFVFVHFEMKVPERVPCTFPDYLIHTVDVYDARDFDQIYDLDYYVGPPEGADDHYTTYVEPVRYAVPITPLYVDPYPPSWLDEDSTEGWITDITHNTNDSVTITYQDLQEYGHVPGTDHVHTYVSGQTFLVHCMEWKDVTWLNIYSYRGSEMREYGGEHVEVLVFANFKAYTRVPIPCTYPEVLIETTDAFDASRFDRQYDIAKMI
;
A
#
# COMPACT_ATOMS: atom_id res chain seq x y z
N MET A 1 -47.35 25.46 -0.30
CA MET A 1 -46.03 26.12 -0.23
C MET A 1 -45.61 26.15 1.22
N ALA A 2 -44.74 25.23 1.62
CA ALA A 2 -44.11 25.23 2.93
C ALA A 2 -42.61 25.19 2.67
N VAL A 3 -41.97 26.34 2.91
CA VAL A 3 -40.52 26.48 3.00
C VAL A 3 -40.24 26.52 4.49
N SER A 4 -39.56 25.52 5.05
CA SER A 4 -38.83 25.68 6.31
C SER A 4 -37.92 24.49 6.59
N ALA A 5 -36.75 24.80 7.17
CA ALA A 5 -35.72 23.91 7.74
C ALA A 5 -34.57 23.43 6.82
N LEU A 6 -33.98 24.31 6.01
CA LEU A 6 -32.69 24.04 5.33
C LEU A 6 -31.63 25.15 5.49
N ALA A 7 -31.77 26.04 6.45
CA ALA A 7 -30.84 27.15 6.63
C ALA A 7 -30.49 27.36 8.09
N MET A 8 -29.77 26.40 8.69
CA MET A 8 -29.09 26.59 9.97
C MET A 8 -27.91 25.64 10.20
N HIS A 9 -27.43 24.94 9.16
CA HIS A 9 -26.25 24.08 9.24
C HIS A 9 -24.95 24.75 8.73
N ASP A 10 -25.00 25.89 8.03
CA ASP A 10 -23.85 26.45 7.30
C ASP A 10 -22.88 27.32 8.10
N ALA A 11 -23.34 28.16 9.04
CA ALA A 11 -22.46 29.24 9.55
C ALA A 11 -21.33 28.78 10.51
N ARG A 12 -21.36 27.54 11.03
CA ARG A 12 -20.24 26.95 11.81
C ARG A 12 -19.37 26.02 10.97
N TYR A 13 -19.87 25.55 9.83
CA TYR A 13 -19.09 24.76 8.88
C TYR A 13 -18.02 25.64 8.20
N ASP A 14 -18.28 26.94 8.04
CA ASP A 14 -17.42 27.87 7.29
C ASP A 14 -16.14 28.36 8.02
N ALA A 15 -16.08 28.39 9.36
CA ALA A 15 -14.91 29.00 10.04
C ALA A 15 -13.77 28.01 10.32
N VAL A 16 -14.10 26.77 10.68
CA VAL A 16 -13.11 25.71 10.95
C VAL A 16 -12.72 25.00 9.65
N GLY A 17 -13.67 24.78 8.74
CA GLY A 17 -13.38 24.29 7.39
C GLY A 17 -12.45 25.22 6.60
N ALA A 18 -12.52 26.54 6.85
CA ALA A 18 -11.61 27.51 6.23
C ALA A 18 -10.13 27.26 6.54
N PHE A 19 -9.79 26.65 7.69
CA PHE A 19 -8.39 26.28 7.98
C PHE A 19 -7.85 25.22 7.02
N TYR A 20 -8.72 24.40 6.44
CA TYR A 20 -8.37 23.35 5.50
C TYR A 20 -8.51 23.78 4.03
N ALA A 21 -9.02 24.98 3.76
CA ALA A 21 -9.12 25.54 2.42
C ALA A 21 -7.82 25.43 1.60
N PRO A 22 -6.61 25.57 2.19
CA PRO A 22 -5.36 25.37 1.47
C PRO A 22 -5.20 24.03 0.75
N LEU A 23 -5.88 22.98 1.22
CA LEU A 23 -5.85 21.68 0.55
C LEU A 23 -6.42 21.76 -0.87
N SER A 24 -7.53 22.50 -1.06
CA SER A 24 -8.28 22.54 -2.33
C SER A 24 -7.49 23.03 -3.55
N TYR A 25 -6.36 23.72 -3.33
CA TYR A 25 -5.50 24.27 -4.38
C TYR A 25 -4.03 23.82 -4.24
N THR A 26 -3.76 22.83 -3.39
CA THR A 26 -2.44 22.20 -3.29
C THR A 26 -2.40 20.99 -4.24
N ASP A 27 -1.34 20.86 -5.02
CA ASP A 27 -1.17 19.70 -5.89
C ASP A 27 -0.70 18.46 -5.07
N PRO A 28 -1.11 17.24 -5.47
CA PRO A 28 -0.58 16.02 -4.88
C PRO A 28 0.96 15.95 -4.98
N VAL A 29 1.60 15.41 -3.93
CA VAL A 29 3.07 15.24 -3.86
C VAL A 29 3.57 14.19 -4.86
N PHE A 30 2.72 13.21 -5.20
CA PHE A 30 2.97 12.16 -6.18
C PHE A 30 1.68 11.86 -6.96
N GLU A 31 1.76 11.10 -8.04
CA GLU A 31 0.58 10.70 -8.82
C GLU A 31 -0.40 9.88 -7.95
N PRO A 32 -1.66 10.33 -7.80
CA PRO A 32 -2.68 9.57 -7.08
C PRO A 32 -2.72 8.09 -7.50
N ARG A 33 -3.04 7.22 -6.54
CA ARG A 33 -2.98 5.76 -6.77
C ARG A 33 -4.21 5.06 -6.24
N VAL A 34 -4.63 4.00 -6.91
CA VAL A 34 -5.68 3.12 -6.42
C VAL A 34 -5.11 2.16 -5.38
N VAL A 35 -5.78 2.03 -4.25
CA VAL A 35 -5.57 0.96 -3.27
C VAL A 35 -6.90 0.28 -2.98
N GLU A 36 -6.89 -1.06 -2.93
CA GLU A 36 -8.10 -1.86 -2.74
C GLU A 36 -8.10 -2.69 -1.44
N PRO A 37 -7.94 -2.09 -0.25
CA PRO A 37 -7.83 -2.85 0.99
C PRO A 37 -9.11 -3.63 1.29
N LEU A 38 -8.96 -4.80 1.91
CA LEU A 38 -10.10 -5.55 2.43
C LEU A 38 -10.88 -4.72 3.46
N VAL A 39 -12.19 -4.94 3.53
CA VAL A 39 -13.07 -4.34 4.56
C VAL A 39 -12.48 -4.58 5.96
N ASP A 40 -12.08 -5.82 6.20
CA ASP A 40 -11.35 -6.26 7.39
C ASP A 40 -9.90 -6.58 7.01
N PRO A 41 -8.97 -5.61 7.08
CA PRO A 41 -7.59 -5.84 6.68
C PRO A 41 -6.91 -6.87 7.60
N PRO A 42 -6.06 -7.75 7.05
CA PRO A 42 -5.39 -8.75 7.85
C PRO A 42 -4.42 -8.10 8.85
N VAL A 43 -4.39 -8.63 10.07
CA VAL A 43 -3.41 -8.18 11.09
C VAL A 43 -2.07 -8.81 10.75
N PHE A 44 -1.04 -7.99 10.58
CA PHE A 44 0.30 -8.45 10.30
C PHE A 44 0.82 -9.34 11.45
N PRO A 45 1.33 -10.56 11.18
CA PRO A 45 1.80 -11.46 12.23
C PRO A 45 3.09 -10.95 12.92
N TYR A 46 3.88 -10.13 12.22
CA TYR A 46 5.18 -9.63 12.69
C TYR A 46 5.24 -8.09 12.68
N GLY A 47 4.43 -7.46 13.52
CA GLY A 47 4.61 -6.04 13.86
C GLY A 47 3.65 -5.05 13.19
N CYS A 48 4.01 -3.78 13.37
CA CYS A 48 3.11 -2.64 13.47
C CYS A 48 2.72 -2.02 12.12
N HIS A 49 1.78 -2.62 11.38
CA HIS A 49 1.38 -2.11 10.06
C HIS A 49 -0.15 -2.07 9.87
N ASN A 50 -0.76 -0.93 10.14
CA ASN A 50 -2.06 -0.52 9.62
C ASN A 50 -1.83 0.53 8.53
N THR A 51 -1.60 0.10 7.30
CA THR A 51 -1.21 0.98 6.19
C THR A 51 -2.34 1.95 5.76
N PHE A 52 -3.58 1.67 6.13
CA PHE A 52 -4.76 2.38 5.61
C PHE A 52 -5.40 3.35 6.61
N GLY A 53 -4.83 3.48 7.81
CA GLY A 53 -5.22 4.50 8.79
C GLY A 53 -6.51 4.25 9.57
N TYR A 54 -7.32 3.26 9.19
CA TYR A 54 -8.56 2.90 9.91
C TYR A 54 -8.42 1.63 10.73
N ASN A 55 -9.14 1.55 11.85
CA ASN A 55 -9.10 0.37 12.74
C ASN A 55 -10.04 -0.74 12.29
N SER A 56 -11.23 -0.34 11.85
CA SER A 56 -12.28 -1.20 11.33
C SER A 56 -13.18 -0.37 10.44
N ALA A 57 -13.92 -1.02 9.56
CA ALA A 57 -14.87 -0.37 8.71
C ALA A 57 -16.06 -1.29 8.44
N GLU A 58 -17.22 -0.69 8.21
CA GLU A 58 -18.46 -1.38 7.89
C GLU A 58 -18.97 -0.89 6.54
N HIS A 59 -19.40 -1.80 5.68
CA HIS A 59 -20.00 -1.48 4.39
C HIS A 59 -21.53 -1.41 4.52
N ASN A 60 -22.12 -0.32 4.03
CA ASN A 60 -23.56 -0.14 3.97
C ASN A 60 -24.06 -0.53 2.56
N PRO A 61 -24.75 -1.67 2.39
CA PRO A 61 -25.11 -2.19 1.07
C PRO A 61 -26.22 -1.41 0.35
N GLU A 62 -26.97 -0.56 1.07
CA GLU A 62 -28.09 0.20 0.48
C GLU A 62 -27.63 1.33 -0.43
N ASP A 63 -26.50 1.98 -0.10
CA ASP A 63 -25.97 3.14 -0.80
C ASP A 63 -24.46 3.07 -1.09
N ASP A 64 -23.87 1.90 -0.86
CA ASP A 64 -22.43 1.61 -0.99
C ASP A 64 -21.54 2.51 -0.12
N SER A 65 -22.10 3.22 0.88
CA SER A 65 -21.32 4.01 1.82
C SER A 65 -20.53 3.13 2.78
N ILE A 66 -19.51 3.71 3.41
CA ILE A 66 -18.68 3.02 4.38
C ILE A 66 -18.63 3.81 5.68
N THR A 67 -18.75 3.10 6.80
CA THR A 67 -18.57 3.67 8.13
C THR A 67 -17.20 3.25 8.64
N ILE A 68 -16.27 4.19 8.71
CA ILE A 68 -14.90 3.95 9.15
C ILE A 68 -14.77 4.33 10.63
N THR A 69 -14.15 3.45 11.42
CA THR A 69 -13.76 3.75 12.80
C THR A 69 -12.24 3.97 12.89
N TYR A 70 -11.87 5.14 13.40
CA TYR A 70 -10.51 5.59 13.63
C TYR A 70 -10.20 5.59 15.12
N PHE A 71 -8.92 5.42 15.44
CA PHE A 71 -8.43 5.47 16.82
C PHE A 71 -7.11 6.23 16.91
N ASP A 72 -7.09 7.27 17.74
CA ASP A 72 -5.89 8.06 18.00
C ASP A 72 -5.02 7.37 19.06
N ARG A 73 -4.12 6.50 18.58
CA ARG A 73 -3.35 5.57 19.42
C ARG A 73 -2.27 6.26 20.24
N THR A 74 -2.32 6.10 21.56
CA THR A 74 -1.21 6.47 22.46
C THR A 74 0.03 5.62 22.20
N SER A 75 1.21 6.10 22.63
CA SER A 75 2.48 5.36 22.54
C SER A 75 2.38 3.91 23.06
N ASP A 76 1.63 3.71 24.14
CA ASP A 76 1.48 2.41 24.81
C ASP A 76 0.49 1.50 24.07
N GLN A 77 -0.46 2.07 23.34
CA GLN A 77 -1.45 1.37 22.51
C GLN A 77 -0.94 1.10 21.08
N GLN A 78 0.18 1.71 20.71
CA GLN A 78 0.87 1.48 19.45
C GLN A 78 1.69 0.18 19.44
N ALA A 79 2.00 -0.41 20.60
CA ALA A 79 2.83 -1.61 20.77
C ALA A 79 2.32 -2.91 20.10
N GLY A 80 1.29 -2.85 19.27
CA GLY A 80 0.86 -3.99 18.43
C GLY A 80 0.21 -3.64 17.09
N ARG A 81 0.02 -2.35 16.74
CA ARG A 81 -0.65 -1.89 15.49
C ARG A 81 -0.34 -0.41 15.22
N CYS A 82 0.80 -0.09 14.60
CA CYS A 82 1.10 1.29 14.14
C CYS A 82 0.68 1.48 12.68
N ILE A 83 0.41 2.72 12.27
CA ILE A 83 0.14 3.10 10.88
C ILE A 83 1.50 3.41 10.23
N TRP A 84 1.84 2.81 9.10
CA TRP A 84 3.08 3.10 8.35
C TRP A 84 2.77 4.13 7.24
N PRO A 85 3.59 5.18 6.95
CA PRO A 85 4.98 5.50 7.36
C PRO A 85 5.20 6.09 8.76
N PHE A 86 4.26 5.98 9.69
CA PHE A 86 4.23 6.85 10.87
C PHE A 86 4.91 6.23 12.08
N PHE A 87 6.23 6.04 11.97
CA PHE A 87 7.10 5.83 13.13
C PHE A 87 7.31 7.15 13.88
N SER A 88 6.30 7.55 14.63
CA SER A 88 6.55 8.28 15.87
C SER A 88 5.34 8.07 16.79
N PRO A 89 5.52 7.55 18.02
CA PRO A 89 4.48 7.68 19.02
C PRO A 89 4.11 9.15 19.10
N ASN A 90 2.86 9.49 18.74
CA ASN A 90 2.41 10.85 18.86
C ASN A 90 2.31 11.12 20.37
N PRO A 91 3.18 11.96 20.97
CA PRO A 91 3.10 12.26 22.40
C PRO A 91 1.78 12.98 22.75
N SER A 92 1.06 13.44 21.73
CA SER A 92 -0.24 14.12 21.82
C SER A 92 -1.42 13.18 21.54
N ALA A 93 -1.19 11.88 21.33
CA ALA A 93 -2.28 10.95 21.09
C ALA A 93 -3.22 10.87 22.30
N THR A 94 -4.52 10.92 22.00
CA THR A 94 -5.58 11.15 22.98
C THR A 94 -6.27 9.87 23.45
N GLY A 95 -6.10 8.75 22.73
CA GLY A 95 -6.88 7.54 22.96
C GLY A 95 -8.35 7.70 22.54
N LEU A 96 -8.69 8.73 21.77
CA LEU A 96 -10.05 8.95 21.28
C LEU A 96 -10.38 8.00 20.13
N ILE A 97 -11.64 7.58 20.08
CA ILE A 97 -12.24 6.85 18.96
C ILE A 97 -13.15 7.82 18.22
N HIS A 98 -13.06 7.83 16.90
CA HIS A 98 -13.96 8.59 16.03
C HIS A 98 -14.51 7.69 14.95
N THR A 99 -15.80 7.82 14.67
CA THR A 99 -16.48 7.05 13.62
C THR A 99 -17.15 8.01 12.67
N GLN A 100 -16.98 7.77 11.37
CA GLN A 100 -17.53 8.62 10.34
C GLN A 100 -17.94 7.81 9.12
N THR A 101 -19.08 8.18 8.54
CA THR A 101 -19.59 7.58 7.32
C THR A 101 -19.20 8.43 6.12
N TYR A 102 -18.70 7.77 5.07
CA TYR A 102 -18.34 8.38 3.79
C TYR A 102 -19.11 7.72 2.66
N HIS A 103 -19.61 8.54 1.76
CA HIS A 103 -20.31 8.12 0.54
C HIS A 103 -19.35 8.06 -0.64
N VAL A 104 -19.77 7.36 -1.69
CA VAL A 104 -19.02 7.26 -2.94
C VAL A 104 -18.72 8.66 -3.49
N ASN A 105 -17.50 8.81 -3.99
CA ASN A 105 -16.84 10.03 -4.48
C ASN A 105 -16.44 11.06 -3.44
N GLN A 106 -16.71 10.85 -2.15
CA GLN A 106 -16.25 11.78 -1.12
C GLN A 106 -14.74 11.69 -0.93
N THR A 107 -14.12 12.85 -0.73
CA THR A 107 -12.73 12.94 -0.27
C THR A 107 -12.67 13.14 1.23
N PHE A 108 -11.66 12.57 1.88
CA PHE A 108 -11.46 12.74 3.32
C PHE A 108 -10.00 12.49 3.68
N ALA A 109 -9.50 13.19 4.69
CA ALA A 109 -8.21 12.85 5.28
C ALA A 109 -8.34 11.61 6.15
N TYR A 110 -7.28 10.80 6.21
CA TYR A 110 -7.18 9.66 7.13
C TYR A 110 -5.93 9.74 8.02
N ALA A 111 -4.99 10.62 7.70
CA ALA A 111 -3.86 10.97 8.55
C ALA A 111 -3.41 12.42 8.30
N CYS A 112 -2.83 13.05 9.32
CA CYS A 112 -2.31 14.40 9.27
C CYS A 112 -1.03 14.48 10.09
N ARG A 113 -0.01 15.18 9.60
CA ARG A 113 1.25 15.38 10.32
C ARG A 113 1.81 16.78 10.11
N ASP A 114 2.09 17.45 11.22
CA ASP A 114 2.77 18.75 11.22
C ASP A 114 4.29 18.58 11.16
N PHE A 115 4.91 19.39 10.31
CA PHE A 115 6.36 19.61 10.23
C PHE A 115 6.65 21.09 10.50
N ASP A 116 7.94 21.43 10.64
CA ASP A 116 8.33 22.80 10.97
C ASP A 116 7.89 23.81 9.90
N ASP A 117 7.99 23.43 8.63
CA ASP A 117 7.80 24.27 7.43
C ASP A 117 6.54 23.93 6.61
N HIS A 118 5.81 22.87 6.93
CA HIS A 118 4.60 22.44 6.21
C HIS A 118 3.74 21.51 7.05
N THR A 119 2.51 21.28 6.62
CA THR A 119 1.67 20.18 7.09
C THR A 119 1.49 19.16 5.98
N LYS A 120 1.68 17.87 6.29
CA LYS A 120 1.32 16.77 5.40
C LYS A 120 -0.07 16.26 5.74
N VAL A 121 -0.94 16.16 4.73
CA VAL A 121 -2.27 15.58 4.87
C VAL A 121 -2.39 14.43 3.89
N TYR A 122 -2.82 13.28 4.41
CA TYR A 122 -3.04 12.06 3.62
C TYR A 122 -4.53 11.91 3.39
N LEU A 123 -4.92 11.84 2.13
CA LEU A 123 -6.32 11.80 1.73
C LEU A 123 -6.64 10.54 0.95
N TYR A 124 -7.90 10.13 1.09
CA TYR A 124 -8.54 9.20 0.19
C TYR A 124 -9.67 9.92 -0.55
N GLN A 125 -9.93 9.50 -1.78
CA GLN A 125 -11.25 9.55 -2.38
C GLN A 125 -11.84 8.14 -2.35
N TYR A 126 -13.03 7.97 -1.80
CA TYR A 126 -13.72 6.69 -1.83
C TYR A 126 -14.47 6.50 -3.15
N LYS A 127 -14.24 5.38 -3.85
CA LYS A 127 -14.82 5.08 -5.16
C LYS A 127 -15.90 4.00 -5.13
N GLY A 128 -16.21 3.46 -3.96
CA GLY A 128 -17.14 2.35 -3.78
C GLY A 128 -16.45 1.06 -3.36
N THR A 129 -17.18 -0.05 -3.40
CA THR A 129 -16.63 -1.37 -3.12
C THR A 129 -16.30 -2.17 -4.38
N SER A 130 -15.29 -3.04 -4.28
CA SER A 130 -14.96 -4.05 -5.29
C SER A 130 -15.09 -5.46 -4.71
N LEU A 131 -15.30 -6.44 -5.60
CA LEU A 131 -15.43 -7.85 -5.25
C LEU A 131 -14.48 -8.68 -6.10
N LEU A 132 -13.41 -9.20 -5.49
CA LEU A 132 -12.52 -10.17 -6.13
C LEU A 132 -12.89 -11.56 -5.64
N GLN A 133 -13.48 -12.39 -6.51
CA GLN A 133 -13.90 -13.77 -6.20
C GLN A 133 -14.67 -13.90 -4.86
N GLY A 134 -15.53 -12.92 -4.56
CA GLY A 134 -16.33 -12.87 -3.34
C GLY A 134 -15.68 -12.13 -2.15
N ALA A 135 -14.38 -11.87 -2.18
CA ALA A 135 -13.70 -11.02 -1.20
C ALA A 135 -14.00 -9.55 -1.47
N ARG A 136 -14.60 -8.86 -0.49
CA ARG A 136 -14.97 -7.44 -0.60
C ARG A 136 -13.83 -6.54 -0.16
N SER A 137 -13.54 -5.55 -0.99
CA SER A 137 -12.60 -4.47 -0.72
C SER A 137 -13.26 -3.11 -0.85
N PHE A 138 -12.65 -2.11 -0.24
CA PHE A 138 -12.89 -0.71 -0.60
C PHE A 138 -12.02 -0.32 -1.77
N VAL A 139 -12.49 0.57 -2.63
CA VAL A 139 -11.66 1.20 -3.66
C VAL A 139 -11.37 2.62 -3.21
N PHE A 140 -10.11 2.90 -2.89
CA PHE A 140 -9.66 4.24 -2.52
C PHE A 140 -8.67 4.79 -3.54
N VAL A 141 -8.82 6.05 -3.90
CA VAL A 141 -7.75 6.82 -4.55
C VAL A 141 -6.97 7.55 -3.47
N HIS A 142 -5.72 7.13 -3.25
CA HIS A 142 -4.80 7.67 -2.28
C HIS A 142 -3.95 8.78 -2.86
N PHE A 143 -3.81 9.88 -2.12
CA PHE A 143 -2.92 10.97 -2.46
C PHE A 143 -2.44 11.72 -1.21
N GLU A 144 -1.25 12.31 -1.29
CA GLU A 144 -0.65 13.12 -0.23
C GLU A 144 -0.58 14.58 -0.65
N MET A 145 -0.90 15.48 0.28
CA MET A 145 -0.76 16.92 0.12
C MET A 145 0.34 17.45 1.03
N LYS A 146 1.23 18.28 0.48
CA LYS A 146 2.22 19.04 1.24
C LYS A 146 1.81 20.51 1.27
N VAL A 147 1.08 20.90 2.31
CA VAL A 147 0.54 22.26 2.46
C VAL A 147 1.57 23.15 3.16
N PRO A 148 2.05 24.24 2.53
CA PRO A 148 3.01 25.14 3.17
C PRO A 148 2.41 25.89 4.37
N GLU A 149 1.12 26.18 4.31
CA GLU A 149 0.36 26.77 5.43
C GLU A 149 0.06 25.69 6.46
N ARG A 150 0.19 26.03 7.75
CA ARG A 150 -0.15 25.09 8.82
C ARG A 150 -1.65 24.89 8.88
N VAL A 151 -2.09 23.67 8.58
CA VAL A 151 -3.47 23.23 8.80
C VAL A 151 -3.54 22.41 10.10
N PRO A 152 -4.59 22.53 10.93
CA PRO A 152 -4.63 21.80 12.19
C PRO A 152 -4.64 20.27 12.01
N CYS A 153 -3.70 19.56 12.63
CA CYS A 153 -3.67 18.09 12.67
C CYS A 153 -4.27 17.46 13.94
N THR A 154 -5.11 18.20 14.68
CA THR A 154 -5.76 17.67 15.88
C THR A 154 -6.76 16.57 15.52
N PHE A 155 -6.69 15.42 16.19
CA PHE A 155 -7.68 14.37 16.07
C PHE A 155 -8.91 14.66 16.96
N PRO A 156 -10.16 14.41 16.51
CA PRO A 156 -10.55 13.97 15.17
C PRO A 156 -10.83 15.13 14.19
N ASP A 157 -10.49 16.37 14.54
CA ASP A 157 -10.85 17.57 13.77
C ASP A 157 -10.48 17.46 12.28
N TYR A 158 -9.27 16.99 11.95
CA TYR A 158 -8.88 16.83 10.55
C TYR A 158 -9.71 15.78 9.80
N LEU A 159 -10.26 14.76 10.47
CA LEU A 159 -11.16 13.78 9.84
C LEU A 159 -12.52 14.41 9.52
N ILE A 160 -13.02 15.24 10.44
CA ILE A 160 -14.34 15.86 10.35
C ILE A 160 -14.35 16.97 9.30
N HIS A 161 -13.29 17.79 9.26
CA HIS A 161 -13.30 19.07 8.54
C HIS A 161 -12.56 19.07 7.20
N THR A 162 -12.03 17.92 6.76
CA THR A 162 -11.41 17.76 5.44
C THR A 162 -12.33 17.07 4.43
N VAL A 163 -13.53 16.67 4.84
CA VAL A 163 -14.47 15.99 3.94
C VAL A 163 -14.87 16.90 2.79
N ASP A 164 -14.70 16.41 1.56
CA ASP A 164 -15.01 17.10 0.32
C ASP A 164 -14.32 18.47 0.14
N VAL A 165 -13.24 18.72 0.89
CA VAL A 165 -12.43 19.94 0.72
C VAL A 165 -11.62 19.89 -0.58
N TYR A 166 -11.25 18.68 -1.02
CA TYR A 166 -10.50 18.47 -2.26
C TYR A 166 -11.39 17.86 -3.35
N ASP A 167 -11.43 18.47 -4.53
CA ASP A 167 -12.16 17.93 -5.68
C ASP A 167 -11.26 16.96 -6.47
N ALA A 168 -11.39 15.66 -6.18
CA ALA A 168 -10.64 14.59 -6.85
C ALA A 168 -11.45 13.88 -7.96
N ARG A 169 -12.60 14.42 -8.39
CA ARG A 169 -13.52 13.72 -9.31
C ARG A 169 -12.88 13.27 -10.63
N ASP A 170 -11.88 14.01 -11.11
CA ASP A 170 -11.25 13.75 -12.42
C ASP A 170 -9.99 12.87 -12.33
N PHE A 171 -9.59 12.39 -11.14
CA PHE A 171 -8.35 11.64 -10.97
C PHE A 171 -8.27 10.37 -11.83
N ASP A 172 -9.38 9.65 -11.98
CA ASP A 172 -9.39 8.40 -12.76
C ASP A 172 -9.02 8.66 -14.22
N GLN A 173 -9.47 9.78 -14.78
CA GLN A 173 -9.16 10.19 -16.15
C GLN A 173 -7.74 10.75 -16.29
N ILE A 174 -7.30 11.54 -15.31
CA ILE A 174 -6.00 12.22 -15.37
C ILE A 174 -4.85 11.22 -15.22
N TYR A 175 -5.00 10.24 -14.32
CA TYR A 175 -3.93 9.32 -13.93
C TYR A 175 -4.10 7.89 -14.45
N ASP A 176 -5.13 7.63 -15.26
CA ASP A 176 -5.39 6.30 -15.86
C ASP A 176 -5.50 5.21 -14.77
N LEU A 177 -6.36 5.49 -13.78
CA LEU A 177 -6.45 4.67 -12.56
C LEU A 177 -7.28 3.40 -12.79
N ASP A 178 -6.58 2.30 -12.97
CA ASP A 178 -7.18 0.97 -13.12
C ASP A 178 -7.40 0.25 -11.79
N TYR A 179 -8.67 -0.06 -11.49
CA TYR A 179 -9.13 -0.92 -10.39
C TYR A 179 -9.83 -2.18 -10.91
N TYR A 180 -10.02 -3.17 -10.05
CA TYR A 180 -10.58 -4.46 -10.47
C TYR A 180 -12.01 -4.36 -11.04
N VAL A 181 -12.20 -4.87 -12.26
CA VAL A 181 -13.50 -4.95 -12.95
C VAL A 181 -13.95 -6.37 -13.30
N GLY A 182 -13.18 -7.39 -12.90
CA GLY A 182 -13.42 -8.79 -13.24
C GLY A 182 -12.24 -9.44 -13.97
N PRO A 183 -12.24 -10.78 -14.10
CA PRO A 183 -11.24 -11.48 -14.88
C PRO A 183 -11.40 -11.15 -16.37
N PRO A 184 -10.32 -11.17 -17.16
CA PRO A 184 -10.40 -11.11 -18.61
C PRO A 184 -11.31 -12.22 -19.17
N GLU A 185 -12.00 -11.93 -20.28
CA GLU A 185 -12.82 -12.95 -20.95
C GLU A 185 -11.95 -14.14 -21.36
N GLY A 186 -12.36 -15.35 -20.96
CA GLY A 186 -11.62 -16.59 -21.24
C GLY A 186 -10.46 -16.88 -20.29
N ALA A 187 -10.31 -16.15 -19.18
CA ALA A 187 -9.41 -16.52 -18.11
C ALA A 187 -9.70 -17.95 -17.63
N ASP A 188 -8.66 -18.75 -17.48
CA ASP A 188 -8.75 -20.11 -16.98
C ASP A 188 -8.64 -20.18 -15.45
N ASP A 189 -8.85 -21.37 -14.90
CA ASP A 189 -8.71 -21.64 -13.46
C ASP A 189 -7.31 -21.27 -12.95
N HIS A 190 -6.30 -21.42 -13.81
CA HIS A 190 -4.93 -21.09 -13.49
C HIS A 190 -4.74 -19.58 -13.26
N TYR A 191 -5.16 -18.74 -14.21
CA TYR A 191 -5.10 -17.28 -14.10
C TYR A 191 -5.86 -16.79 -12.87
N THR A 192 -7.07 -17.32 -12.65
CA THR A 192 -7.90 -16.92 -11.52
C THR A 192 -7.33 -17.40 -10.18
N THR A 193 -6.56 -18.49 -10.14
CA THR A 193 -5.94 -18.99 -8.91
C THR A 193 -4.66 -18.25 -8.52
N TYR A 194 -3.75 -17.98 -9.47
CA TYR A 194 -2.43 -17.44 -9.15
C TYR A 194 -2.22 -15.99 -9.61
N VAL A 195 -2.54 -15.70 -10.87
CA VAL A 195 -2.19 -14.43 -11.50
C VAL A 195 -3.10 -13.30 -11.02
N GLU A 196 -4.40 -13.51 -11.05
CA GLU A 196 -5.40 -12.49 -10.70
C GLU A 196 -5.25 -12.02 -9.25
N PRO A 197 -5.15 -12.89 -8.22
CA PRO A 197 -5.02 -12.42 -6.85
C PRO A 197 -3.71 -11.67 -6.58
N VAL A 198 -2.61 -12.03 -7.26
CA VAL A 198 -1.31 -11.32 -7.15
C VAL A 198 -1.35 -9.98 -7.87
N ARG A 199 -1.95 -9.93 -9.07
CA ARG A 199 -2.11 -8.69 -9.85
C ARG A 199 -2.84 -7.60 -9.08
N TYR A 200 -3.83 -8.00 -8.30
CA TYR A 200 -4.61 -7.11 -7.44
C TYR A 200 -4.29 -7.28 -5.95
N ALA A 201 -3.08 -7.72 -5.64
CA ALA A 201 -2.58 -7.74 -4.27
C ALA A 201 -2.51 -6.31 -3.72
N VAL A 202 -2.75 -6.18 -2.42
CA VAL A 202 -2.79 -4.90 -1.73
C VAL A 202 -1.42 -4.65 -1.10
N PRO A 203 -0.66 -3.63 -1.58
CA PRO A 203 0.62 -3.26 -1.00
C PRO A 203 0.46 -2.75 0.44
N ILE A 204 1.36 -3.16 1.32
CA ILE A 204 1.33 -2.79 2.75
C ILE A 204 2.61 -2.08 3.22
N THR A 205 3.71 -2.21 2.48
CA THR A 205 4.93 -1.43 2.67
C THR A 205 5.13 -0.52 1.48
N PRO A 206 5.99 0.51 1.58
CA PRO A 206 6.55 1.14 0.40
C PRO A 206 7.22 0.14 -0.50
N LEU A 207 7.41 0.63 -1.71
CA LEU A 207 8.50 0.23 -2.54
C LEU A 207 9.82 0.74 -1.97
N TYR A 208 10.72 -0.18 -1.66
CA TYR A 208 12.13 0.10 -1.46
C TYR A 208 12.89 -0.27 -2.73
N VAL A 209 13.99 0.43 -3.01
CA VAL A 209 14.86 0.13 -4.14
C VAL A 209 16.25 -0.11 -3.58
N ASP A 210 16.61 -1.38 -3.49
CA ASP A 210 17.83 -1.82 -2.83
C ASP A 210 18.85 -2.28 -3.88
N PRO A 211 20.08 -1.70 -3.87
CA PRO A 211 21.19 -2.23 -4.63
C PRO A 211 21.79 -3.44 -3.89
N TYR A 212 21.90 -4.57 -4.58
CA TYR A 212 22.58 -5.76 -4.09
C TYR A 212 23.88 -5.92 -4.86
N PRO A 213 25.05 -5.63 -4.25
CA PRO A 213 26.30 -6.04 -4.86
C PRO A 213 26.35 -7.58 -4.87
N PRO A 214 26.78 -8.22 -5.97
CA PRO A 214 26.85 -9.67 -6.06
C PRO A 214 27.65 -10.33 -4.93
N SER A 215 28.59 -9.60 -4.34
CA SER A 215 29.45 -10.06 -3.24
C SER A 215 28.82 -9.98 -1.84
N TRP A 216 27.65 -9.36 -1.67
CA TRP A 216 27.00 -9.23 -0.34
C TRP A 216 26.08 -10.38 0.02
N LEU A 217 25.91 -11.35 -0.88
CA LEU A 217 25.07 -12.51 -0.67
C LEU A 217 25.78 -13.59 0.18
N ASP A 218 26.69 -13.18 1.07
CA ASP A 218 27.13 -14.05 2.16
C ASP A 218 25.89 -14.43 2.99
N GLU A 219 25.82 -15.70 3.40
CA GLU A 219 24.67 -16.45 3.95
C GLU A 219 23.83 -15.75 5.06
N ASP A 220 24.26 -14.60 5.57
CA ASP A 220 23.68 -13.86 6.69
C ASP A 220 22.98 -12.53 6.31
N SER A 221 23.01 -12.06 5.06
CA SER A 221 22.58 -10.68 4.71
C SER A 221 21.29 -10.53 3.89
N THR A 222 20.88 -11.57 3.16
CA THR A 222 19.58 -11.58 2.46
C THR A 222 18.47 -11.90 3.45
N GLU A 223 17.29 -11.28 3.29
CA GLU A 223 16.10 -11.84 3.97
C GLU A 223 16.03 -13.33 3.58
N GLY A 224 16.08 -14.23 4.57
CA GLY A 224 16.62 -15.61 4.48
C GLY A 224 15.95 -16.62 3.54
N TRP A 225 15.23 -16.15 2.52
CA TRP A 225 14.61 -16.91 1.43
C TRP A 225 15.49 -16.93 0.17
N ILE A 226 16.35 -15.94 -0.07
CA ILE A 226 17.26 -15.90 -1.23
C ILE A 226 18.64 -16.39 -0.79
N THR A 227 19.10 -17.51 -1.34
CA THR A 227 20.38 -18.14 -0.97
C THR A 227 21.50 -17.83 -1.96
N ASP A 228 21.19 -17.53 -3.21
CA ASP A 228 22.18 -17.14 -4.23
C ASP A 228 21.55 -16.27 -5.31
N ILE A 229 22.35 -15.39 -5.92
CA ILE A 229 21.96 -14.57 -7.07
C ILE A 229 23.14 -14.52 -8.05
N THR A 230 22.92 -15.01 -9.26
CA THR A 230 23.90 -14.96 -10.36
C THR A 230 23.42 -13.99 -11.44
N HIS A 231 24.22 -12.96 -11.73
CA HIS A 231 24.02 -12.10 -12.89
C HIS A 231 24.55 -12.77 -14.15
N ASN A 232 23.69 -12.92 -15.15
CA ASN A 232 23.99 -13.60 -16.40
C ASN A 232 24.48 -12.61 -17.47
N THR A 233 25.17 -13.11 -18.49
CA THR A 233 25.75 -12.28 -19.57
C THR A 233 24.72 -11.58 -20.47
N ASN A 234 23.44 -11.96 -20.38
CA ASN A 234 22.33 -11.36 -21.12
C ASN A 234 21.53 -10.35 -20.30
N ASP A 235 22.09 -9.85 -19.19
CA ASP A 235 21.43 -8.93 -18.24
C ASP A 235 20.16 -9.52 -17.60
N SER A 236 20.08 -10.84 -17.52
CA SER A 236 19.12 -11.53 -16.66
C SER A 236 19.78 -11.90 -15.34
N VAL A 237 18.96 -12.18 -14.33
CA VAL A 237 19.40 -12.61 -13.02
C VAL A 237 18.81 -13.98 -12.70
N THR A 238 19.66 -14.93 -12.34
CA THR A 238 19.25 -16.23 -11.82
C THR A 238 19.26 -16.15 -10.31
N ILE A 239 18.12 -16.41 -9.67
CA ILE A 239 17.97 -16.39 -8.22
C ILE A 239 17.72 -17.81 -7.73
N THR A 240 18.43 -18.19 -6.69
CA THR A 240 18.18 -19.42 -5.92
C THR A 240 17.43 -19.05 -4.65
N TYR A 241 16.29 -19.69 -4.46
CA TYR A 241 15.41 -19.54 -3.32
C TYR A 241 15.46 -20.79 -2.47
N GLN A 242 15.27 -20.66 -1.18
CA GLN A 242 15.04 -21.78 -0.29
C GLN A 242 13.61 -21.69 0.26
N ASP A 243 12.79 -22.71 0.00
CA ASP A 243 11.50 -22.84 0.66
C ASP A 243 11.74 -22.99 2.16
N LEU A 244 11.20 -22.09 2.99
CA LEU A 244 11.27 -22.24 4.43
C LEU A 244 10.09 -23.07 4.91
N GLN A 245 10.34 -24.32 5.28
CA GLN A 245 9.32 -25.16 5.88
C GLN A 245 8.95 -24.61 7.28
N GLU A 246 7.64 -24.52 7.53
CA GLU A 246 7.00 -24.33 8.85
C GLU A 246 7.66 -23.28 9.78
N TYR A 247 7.09 -22.07 9.85
CA TYR A 247 7.51 -21.00 10.78
C TYR A 247 9.03 -20.66 10.74
N GLY A 248 9.68 -20.82 9.59
CA GLY A 248 10.94 -20.11 9.28
C GLY A 248 12.21 -20.70 9.90
N HIS A 249 12.25 -21.99 10.25
CA HIS A 249 13.41 -22.57 10.95
C HIS A 249 14.00 -23.84 10.33
N VAL A 250 13.41 -24.41 9.29
CA VAL A 250 13.99 -25.56 8.58
C VAL A 250 14.19 -25.21 7.10
N PRO A 251 15.45 -25.08 6.65
CA PRO A 251 15.82 -25.04 5.24
C PRO A 251 15.12 -26.14 4.44
N GLY A 252 14.29 -25.77 3.47
CA GLY A 252 13.60 -26.68 2.56
C GLY A 252 14.39 -26.93 1.28
N THR A 253 13.67 -27.11 0.17
CA THR A 253 14.27 -27.38 -1.14
C THR A 253 14.69 -26.08 -1.81
N ASP A 254 15.85 -26.11 -2.48
CA ASP A 254 16.28 -24.98 -3.29
C ASP A 254 15.51 -24.94 -4.63
N HIS A 255 15.06 -23.76 -5.02
CA HIS A 255 14.38 -23.47 -6.27
C HIS A 255 15.18 -22.44 -7.05
N VAL A 256 15.35 -22.65 -8.36
CA VAL A 256 16.16 -21.76 -9.20
C VAL A 256 15.28 -21.20 -10.31
N HIS A 257 15.30 -19.88 -10.48
CA HIS A 257 14.58 -19.22 -11.58
C HIS A 257 15.36 -18.04 -12.13
N THR A 258 15.15 -17.72 -13.41
CA THR A 258 15.85 -16.63 -14.10
C THR A 258 14.87 -15.55 -14.53
N TYR A 259 15.16 -14.29 -14.19
CA TYR A 259 14.33 -13.13 -14.47
C TYR A 259 15.10 -12.12 -15.33
N VAL A 260 14.39 -11.43 -16.22
CA VAL A 260 14.95 -10.32 -17.00
C VAL A 260 14.55 -8.97 -16.38
N SER A 261 15.26 -7.91 -16.75
CA SER A 261 14.95 -6.55 -16.28
C SER A 261 13.50 -6.16 -16.61
N GLY A 262 12.83 -5.55 -15.63
CA GLY A 262 11.42 -5.15 -15.67
C GLY A 262 10.46 -6.19 -15.09
N GLN A 263 10.88 -7.45 -14.90
CA GLN A 263 9.99 -8.48 -14.40
C GLN A 263 9.70 -8.34 -12.90
N THR A 264 8.49 -8.73 -12.50
CA THR A 264 8.14 -8.91 -11.08
C THR A 264 8.08 -10.38 -10.72
N PHE A 265 8.42 -10.71 -9.49
CA PHE A 265 8.38 -12.08 -9.02
C PHE A 265 8.20 -12.15 -7.50
N LEU A 266 7.60 -13.24 -7.03
CA LEU A 266 7.53 -13.55 -5.61
C LEU A 266 8.86 -14.13 -5.15
N VAL A 267 9.26 -13.79 -3.92
CA VAL A 267 10.41 -14.44 -3.26
C VAL A 267 9.98 -15.26 -2.05
N HIS A 268 8.82 -14.93 -1.50
CA HIS A 268 8.24 -15.62 -0.37
C HIS A 268 6.74 -15.33 -0.33
N CYS A 269 5.97 -16.35 0.03
CA CYS A 269 4.57 -16.21 0.35
C CYS A 269 4.20 -17.00 1.61
N MET A 270 3.16 -16.54 2.31
CA MET A 270 2.66 -17.18 3.52
C MET A 270 1.14 -17.13 3.54
N GLU A 271 0.50 -18.30 3.53
CA GLU A 271 -0.94 -18.43 3.73
C GLU A 271 -1.31 -18.06 5.17
N TRP A 272 -2.27 -17.16 5.34
CA TRP A 272 -2.75 -16.76 6.66
C TRP A 272 -4.24 -16.44 6.63
N LYS A 273 -5.04 -17.34 7.21
CA LYS A 273 -6.50 -17.24 7.19
C LYS A 273 -7.02 -17.13 5.75
N ASP A 274 -7.65 -16.01 5.42
CA ASP A 274 -8.32 -15.77 4.14
C ASP A 274 -7.47 -14.89 3.20
N VAL A 275 -6.16 -14.75 3.46
CA VAL A 275 -5.22 -14.00 2.62
C VAL A 275 -3.92 -14.77 2.45
N THR A 276 -3.15 -14.41 1.43
CA THR A 276 -1.75 -14.81 1.29
C THR A 276 -0.85 -13.57 1.38
N TRP A 277 0.07 -13.56 2.33
CA TRP A 277 1.11 -12.52 2.41
C TRP A 277 2.17 -12.77 1.36
N LEU A 278 2.66 -11.71 0.73
CA LEU A 278 3.60 -11.75 -0.39
C LEU A 278 4.78 -10.84 -0.11
N ASN A 279 5.99 -11.32 -0.38
CA ASN A 279 7.18 -10.50 -0.62
C ASN A 279 7.43 -10.49 -2.12
N ILE A 280 7.23 -9.33 -2.76
CA ILE A 280 7.36 -9.15 -4.21
C ILE A 280 8.63 -8.36 -4.50
N TYR A 281 9.38 -8.82 -5.49
CA TYR A 281 10.55 -8.17 -6.02
C TYR A 281 10.32 -7.80 -7.49
N SER A 282 11.03 -6.77 -7.95
CA SER A 282 11.13 -6.40 -9.35
C SER A 282 12.58 -6.13 -9.69
N TYR A 283 13.12 -6.93 -10.61
CA TYR A 283 14.50 -6.75 -11.06
C TYR A 283 14.55 -5.57 -12.03
N ARG A 284 15.32 -4.53 -11.71
CA ARG A 284 15.42 -3.30 -12.51
C ARG A 284 16.66 -3.26 -13.43
N GLY A 285 17.50 -4.31 -13.40
CA GLY A 285 18.77 -4.37 -14.12
C GLY A 285 19.98 -4.20 -13.20
N SER A 286 21.16 -4.04 -13.79
CA SER A 286 22.39 -3.70 -13.07
C SER A 286 22.81 -2.25 -13.28
N GLU A 287 23.55 -1.70 -12.33
CA GLU A 287 24.21 -0.40 -12.48
C GLU A 287 25.57 -0.37 -11.79
N MET A 288 26.46 0.52 -12.23
CA MET A 288 27.75 0.73 -11.55
C MET A 288 27.55 1.74 -10.42
N ARG A 289 27.87 1.35 -9.18
CA ARG A 289 27.89 2.25 -8.02
C ARG A 289 29.26 2.30 -7.37
N GLU A 290 29.58 3.45 -6.77
CA GLU A 290 30.76 3.56 -5.93
C GLU A 290 30.44 2.96 -4.55
N TYR A 291 31.14 1.88 -4.20
CA TYR A 291 31.03 1.22 -2.90
C TYR A 291 32.43 1.09 -2.29
N GLY A 292 32.66 1.73 -1.14
CA GLY A 292 33.98 1.71 -0.49
C GLY A 292 35.12 2.32 -1.31
N GLY A 293 34.83 3.20 -2.28
CA GLY A 293 35.82 3.83 -3.18
C GLY A 293 36.11 3.04 -4.46
N GLU A 294 35.46 1.89 -4.66
CA GLU A 294 35.54 1.10 -5.90
C GLU A 294 34.21 1.18 -6.67
N HIS A 295 34.28 1.16 -8.00
CA HIS A 295 33.08 1.04 -8.83
C HIS A 295 32.73 -0.44 -8.96
N VAL A 296 31.64 -0.85 -8.32
CA VAL A 296 31.14 -2.22 -8.33
C VAL A 296 29.80 -2.25 -9.07
N GLU A 297 29.60 -3.29 -9.86
CA GLU A 297 28.29 -3.57 -10.46
C GLU A 297 27.35 -4.05 -9.35
N VAL A 298 26.20 -3.40 -9.22
CA VAL A 298 25.14 -3.78 -8.28
C VAL A 298 23.88 -4.15 -9.04
N LEU A 299 23.17 -5.15 -8.55
CA LEU A 299 21.85 -5.54 -9.06
C LEU A 299 20.80 -4.72 -8.33
N VAL A 300 19.92 -4.07 -9.09
CA VAL A 300 18.91 -3.17 -8.51
C VAL A 300 17.59 -3.91 -8.44
N PHE A 301 17.05 -4.04 -7.24
CA PHE A 301 15.72 -4.61 -7.02
C PHE A 301 14.80 -3.59 -6.39
N ALA A 302 13.57 -3.54 -6.88
CA ALA A 302 12.46 -2.92 -6.18
C ALA A 302 11.75 -3.99 -5.35
N ASN A 303 11.56 -3.78 -4.05
CA ASN A 303 10.91 -4.75 -3.17
C ASN A 303 9.83 -4.10 -2.32
N PHE A 304 8.76 -4.85 -2.08
CA PHE A 304 7.65 -4.45 -1.22
C PHE A 304 6.88 -5.69 -0.74
N LYS A 305 6.10 -5.50 0.32
CA LYS A 305 5.22 -6.52 0.88
C LYS A 305 3.79 -6.20 0.49
N ALA A 306 3.00 -7.23 0.24
CA ALA A 306 1.59 -7.14 -0.10
C ALA A 306 0.80 -8.30 0.54
N TYR A 307 -0.52 -8.23 0.46
CA TYR A 307 -1.37 -9.41 0.67
C TYR A 307 -2.37 -9.56 -0.47
N THR A 308 -2.70 -10.80 -0.82
CA THR A 308 -3.80 -11.07 -1.75
C THR A 308 -5.14 -10.93 -1.05
N ARG A 309 -6.15 -10.43 -1.76
CA ARG A 309 -7.53 -10.32 -1.23
C ARG A 309 -8.25 -11.66 -1.18
N VAL A 310 -7.77 -12.62 -1.97
CA VAL A 310 -8.21 -14.01 -2.06
C VAL A 310 -6.95 -14.86 -1.89
N PRO A 311 -6.96 -15.91 -1.06
CA PRO A 311 -5.76 -16.69 -0.80
C PRO A 311 -5.32 -17.43 -2.07
N ILE A 312 -4.01 -17.49 -2.28
CA ILE A 312 -3.36 -18.33 -3.29
C ILE A 312 -2.56 -19.44 -2.59
N PRO A 313 -2.43 -20.62 -3.20
CA PRO A 313 -1.58 -21.68 -2.66
C PRO A 313 -0.11 -21.26 -2.65
N CYS A 314 0.58 -21.46 -1.52
CA CYS A 314 2.03 -21.29 -1.39
C CYS A 314 2.78 -22.58 -1.74
N THR A 315 2.48 -23.14 -2.91
CA THR A 315 3.11 -24.36 -3.42
C THR A 315 4.35 -24.01 -4.24
N TYR A 316 5.55 -24.35 -3.75
CA TYR A 316 6.79 -24.14 -4.49
C TYR A 316 7.10 -25.34 -5.41
N PRO A 317 7.64 -25.13 -6.64
CA PRO A 317 7.99 -23.83 -7.24
C PRO A 317 6.82 -23.14 -7.96
N GLU A 318 5.64 -23.73 -8.01
CA GLU A 318 4.49 -23.25 -8.81
C GLU A 318 4.20 -21.77 -8.52
N VAL A 319 4.06 -21.38 -7.25
CA VAL A 319 3.78 -19.99 -6.88
C VAL A 319 4.84 -19.00 -7.37
N LEU A 320 6.11 -19.41 -7.54
CA LEU A 320 7.16 -18.55 -8.09
C LEU A 320 7.01 -18.38 -9.60
N ILE A 321 6.82 -19.50 -10.29
CA ILE A 321 6.76 -19.55 -11.76
C ILE A 321 5.50 -18.84 -12.24
N GLU A 322 4.36 -19.20 -11.65
CA GLU A 322 3.04 -18.83 -12.13
C GLU A 322 2.63 -17.40 -11.78
N THR A 323 3.36 -16.75 -10.87
CA THR A 323 3.10 -15.36 -10.47
C THR A 323 4.12 -14.37 -11.03
N THR A 324 5.08 -14.85 -11.82
CA THR A 324 6.03 -13.98 -12.53
C THR A 324 5.25 -13.02 -13.43
N ASP A 325 5.55 -11.73 -13.33
CA ASP A 325 4.87 -10.63 -14.02
C ASP A 325 3.37 -10.48 -13.71
N ALA A 326 2.85 -11.18 -12.70
CA ALA A 326 1.46 -11.00 -12.28
C ALA A 326 1.24 -9.60 -11.72
N PHE A 327 2.22 -9.04 -10.98
CA PHE A 327 2.16 -7.66 -10.52
C PHE A 327 2.69 -6.69 -11.59
N ASP A 328 1.94 -5.62 -11.86
CA ASP A 328 2.30 -4.63 -12.86
C ASP A 328 3.41 -3.69 -12.35
N ALA A 329 4.64 -3.95 -12.78
CA ALA A 329 5.81 -3.15 -12.41
C ALA A 329 5.71 -1.68 -12.81
N SER A 330 4.94 -1.34 -13.85
CA SER A 330 4.84 0.04 -14.33
C SER A 330 4.18 0.96 -13.30
N ARG A 331 3.46 0.39 -12.32
CA ARG A 331 2.87 1.10 -11.19
C ARG A 331 3.92 1.57 -10.18
N PHE A 332 5.08 0.93 -10.11
CA PHE A 332 6.08 1.22 -9.08
C PHE A 332 6.65 2.64 -9.15
N ASP A 333 6.98 3.11 -10.36
CA ASP A 333 7.63 4.41 -10.54
C ASP A 333 6.66 5.58 -10.45
N ARG A 334 5.36 5.32 -10.60
CA ARG A 334 4.29 6.34 -10.50
C ARG A 334 3.73 6.46 -9.09
N GLN A 335 3.60 5.35 -8.39
CA GLN A 335 2.70 5.24 -7.24
C GLN A 335 3.39 5.14 -5.88
N TYR A 336 4.72 5.09 -5.79
CA TYR A 336 5.39 4.94 -4.49
C TYR A 336 6.48 5.98 -4.30
N ASP A 337 6.49 6.60 -3.11
CA ASP A 337 7.67 7.30 -2.63
C ASP A 337 8.83 6.31 -2.65
N ILE A 338 9.75 6.46 -3.59
CA ILE A 338 10.98 5.69 -3.62
C ILE A 338 11.78 6.16 -2.41
N ALA A 339 11.70 5.42 -1.31
CA ALA A 339 12.60 5.58 -0.20
C ALA A 339 13.99 5.16 -0.69
N LYS A 340 14.76 6.13 -1.20
CA LYS A 340 16.19 5.92 -1.44
C LYS A 340 16.83 5.82 -0.07
N MET A 341 17.20 4.61 0.35
CA MET A 341 18.19 4.49 1.42
C MET A 341 19.50 5.09 0.89
N ILE A 342 20.01 6.07 1.64
CA ILE A 342 21.24 6.81 1.34
C ILE A 342 22.44 5.89 1.54
#